data_AF-A0A7S3ZX62-F1
#
_entry.id   AF-A0A7S3ZX62-F1
#
_cell.length_a   1.000
_cell.length_b   1.000
_cell.length_c   1.000
_cell.angle_alpha   90.00
_cell.angle_beta   90.00
_cell.angle_gamma   90.00
#
_symmetry.space_group_name_H-M   'P 1'
#
loop_
_entity.id
_entity.type
_entity.pdbx_description
1 polymer ?
#
loop_
_entity_poly.entity_id
_entity_poly.type
_entity_poly.pdbx_seq_one_letter_code
_entity_poly.pdbx_strand_id
1 'polypeptide(L)'
;AAAPPAGDAPRGVRSVGVHVRRGDACESWAVRAGGQHKRPAERPCYPSRLYVAAVETLVAEYPTISTVVVASDAQDAVQDLVTALTPRGLRVAFLEANRTKYAAARFIEERRFRPEAALDVTLDIAADLRLLAREADAFVGTAVSWVSRLALLAIGGGAASERGKLPGLPPYVLLDRPYRAVTWETERGGWHCRAPGVPH
;
A
#
# COMPACT_ATOMS: atom_id res chain seq x y z
N ALA A 1 21.27 22.71 37.12
CA ALA A 1 21.04 22.13 35.77
C ALA A 1 19.74 21.35 35.82
N ALA A 2 18.74 21.74 35.03
CA ALA A 2 17.49 20.98 34.93
C ALA A 2 17.77 19.69 34.15
N ALA A 3 17.24 18.56 34.62
CA ALA A 3 17.34 17.29 33.91
C ALA A 3 16.67 17.43 32.53
N PRO A 4 17.27 16.87 31.46
CA PRO A 4 16.60 16.85 30.16
C PRO A 4 15.26 16.10 30.30
N PRO A 5 14.21 16.55 29.60
CA PRO A 5 12.93 15.84 29.61
C PRO A 5 13.17 14.39 29.22
N ALA A 6 12.58 13.46 29.96
CA ALA A 6 12.65 12.03 29.67
C ALA A 6 12.27 11.82 28.21
N GLY A 7 13.26 11.54 27.37
CA GLY A 7 13.05 11.30 25.96
C GLY A 7 12.09 10.13 25.81
N ASP A 8 10.98 10.34 25.13
CA ASP A 8 10.06 9.27 24.76
C ASP A 8 10.88 8.16 24.11
N ALA A 9 10.91 6.99 24.76
CA ALA A 9 11.55 5.82 24.19
C ALA A 9 10.97 5.60 22.77
N PRO A 10 11.79 5.19 21.79
CA PRO A 10 11.32 5.04 20.42
C PRO A 10 10.06 4.17 20.41
N ARG A 11 8.93 4.73 19.94
CA ARG A 11 7.72 3.94 19.71
C ARG A 11 8.10 2.82 18.73
N GLY A 12 8.15 1.59 19.24
CA GLY A 12 8.33 0.38 18.44
C GLY A 12 7.22 0.26 17.39
N VAL A 13 7.39 -0.65 16.43
CA VAL A 13 6.42 -0.88 15.35
C VAL A 13 5.14 -1.49 15.94
N ARG A 14 4.03 -0.75 15.93
CA ARG A 14 2.76 -1.18 16.53
C ARG A 14 1.61 -1.28 15.53
N SER A 15 1.81 -0.76 14.32
CA SER A 15 0.77 -0.73 13.29
C SER A 15 1.32 -0.96 11.89
N VAL A 16 0.48 -1.53 11.03
CA VAL A 16 0.74 -1.73 9.60
C VAL A 16 -0.26 -0.94 8.78
N GLY A 17 0.23 -0.07 7.90
CA GLY A 17 -0.56 0.56 6.86
C GLY A 17 -0.65 -0.37 5.65
N VAL A 18 -1.84 -0.61 5.13
CA VAL A 18 -2.10 -1.46 3.97
C VAL A 18 -2.79 -0.63 2.91
N HIS A 19 -2.19 -0.50 1.74
CA HIS A 19 -2.83 0.13 0.59
C HIS A 19 -3.19 -0.91 -0.47
N VAL A 20 -4.48 -1.11 -0.70
CA VAL A 20 -5.01 -2.00 -1.74
C VAL A 20 -5.59 -1.18 -2.88
N ARG A 21 -4.98 -1.29 -4.06
CA ARG A 21 -5.52 -0.74 -5.30
C ARG A 21 -6.24 -1.85 -6.06
N ARG A 22 -7.56 -1.80 -6.14
CA ARG A 22 -8.36 -2.61 -7.07
C ARG A 22 -8.97 -1.66 -8.08
N GLY A 23 -10.16 -1.14 -7.78
CA GLY A 23 -10.87 -0.12 -8.55
C GLY A 23 -10.66 -0.21 -10.07
N ASP A 24 -10.38 0.94 -10.64
CA ASP A 24 -10.24 1.18 -12.07
C ASP A 24 -8.87 0.78 -12.65
N ALA A 25 -7.86 0.73 -11.79
CA ALA A 25 -6.50 0.32 -12.15
C ALA A 25 -6.33 -1.21 -12.24
N CYS A 26 -7.31 -1.98 -11.75
CA CYS A 26 -7.34 -3.43 -11.82
C CYS A 26 -7.96 -3.88 -13.15
N GLU A 27 -7.13 -3.98 -14.19
CA GLU A 27 -7.51 -4.73 -15.39
C GLU A 27 -7.20 -6.22 -15.12
N SER A 28 -8.24 -7.03 -15.21
CA SER A 28 -8.35 -8.39 -14.72
C SER A 28 -7.31 -9.35 -15.33
N TRP A 29 -6.16 -9.51 -14.66
CA TRP A 29 -5.22 -10.62 -14.86
C TRP A 29 -5.01 -11.38 -13.56
N ALA A 30 -6.08 -11.95 -13.02
CA ALA A 30 -5.90 -13.23 -12.35
C ALA A 30 -5.70 -14.25 -13.49
N VAL A 31 -4.45 -14.46 -13.90
CA VAL A 31 -4.08 -15.47 -14.90
C VAL A 31 -4.75 -16.78 -14.50
N ARG A 32 -5.78 -17.21 -15.25
CA ARG A 32 -6.05 -18.65 -15.38
C ARG A 32 -4.76 -19.23 -15.94
N ALA A 33 -4.12 -20.12 -15.19
CA ALA A 33 -2.88 -20.78 -15.61
C ALA A 33 -2.98 -21.20 -17.09
N GLY A 34 -2.18 -20.56 -17.97
CA GLY A 34 -2.13 -20.87 -19.40
C GLY A 34 -2.64 -19.80 -20.39
N GLY A 35 -3.12 -18.64 -19.96
CA GLY A 35 -3.57 -17.57 -20.88
C GLY A 35 -2.41 -16.70 -21.42
N GLN A 36 -2.27 -16.60 -22.75
CA GLN A 36 -1.27 -15.74 -23.40
C GLN A 36 -1.50 -14.24 -23.12
N HIS A 37 -0.40 -13.53 -22.88
CA HIS A 37 -0.40 -12.11 -22.59
C HIS A 37 -0.78 -11.25 -23.80
N LYS A 38 -1.91 -10.52 -23.77
CA LYS A 38 -2.30 -9.64 -24.89
C LYS A 38 -2.06 -8.14 -24.73
N ARG A 39 -1.72 -7.57 -23.56
CA ARG A 39 -1.34 -6.14 -23.48
C ARG A 39 -0.29 -5.84 -22.39
N PRO A 40 0.76 -5.06 -22.71
CA PRO A 40 1.83 -4.70 -21.78
C PRO A 40 1.50 -3.58 -20.77
N ALA A 41 0.26 -3.05 -20.75
CA ALA A 41 -0.13 -1.89 -19.94
C ALA A 41 -1.05 -2.20 -18.73
N GLU A 42 -1.42 -3.47 -18.52
CA GLU A 42 -2.45 -3.87 -17.55
C GLU A 42 -1.82 -4.23 -16.19
N ARG A 43 -2.37 -3.72 -15.07
CA ARG A 43 -1.82 -3.94 -13.72
C ARG A 43 -2.50 -5.16 -13.06
N PRO A 44 -1.73 -6.08 -12.46
CA PRO A 44 -2.31 -7.25 -11.79
C PRO A 44 -3.11 -6.85 -10.56
N CYS A 45 -4.30 -7.44 -10.43
CA CYS A 45 -5.14 -7.33 -9.25
C CYS A 45 -4.70 -8.38 -8.22
N TYR A 46 -4.03 -7.94 -7.16
CA TYR A 46 -3.61 -8.86 -6.11
C TYR A 46 -4.80 -9.22 -5.21
N PRO A 47 -5.10 -10.51 -5.01
CA PRO A 47 -6.16 -10.91 -4.08
C PRO A 47 -5.81 -10.55 -2.64
N SER A 48 -6.81 -10.21 -1.82
CA SER A 48 -6.61 -9.77 -0.42
C SER A 48 -5.78 -10.75 0.42
N ARG A 49 -5.86 -12.05 0.13
CA ARG A 49 -5.04 -13.08 0.81
C ARG A 49 -3.52 -12.81 0.76
N LEU A 50 -3.02 -12.15 -0.30
CA LEU A 50 -1.60 -11.81 -0.39
C LEU A 50 -1.23 -10.63 0.51
N TYR A 51 -2.12 -9.64 0.62
CA TYR A 51 -1.96 -8.55 1.59
C TYR A 51 -2.02 -9.08 3.02
N VAL A 52 -2.95 -10.01 3.30
CA VAL A 52 -3.06 -10.68 4.61
C VAL A 52 -1.77 -11.42 4.96
N ALA A 53 -1.22 -12.22 4.05
CA ALA A 53 0.05 -12.93 4.26
C ALA A 53 1.24 -11.98 4.49
N ALA A 54 1.28 -10.85 3.77
CA ALA A 54 2.28 -9.82 3.97
C ALA A 54 2.17 -9.13 5.34
N VAL A 55 0.94 -8.86 5.80
CA VAL A 55 0.68 -8.36 7.16
C VAL A 55 1.16 -9.39 8.20
N GLU A 56 0.86 -10.67 8.03
CA GLU A 56 1.34 -11.73 8.94
C GLU A 56 2.86 -11.79 9.01
N THR A 57 3.55 -11.61 7.88
CA THR A 57 5.02 -11.58 7.85
C THR A 57 5.55 -10.45 8.73
N LEU A 58 4.93 -9.25 8.65
CA LEU A 58 5.30 -8.13 9.51
C LEU A 58 4.94 -8.36 10.97
N VAL A 59 3.79 -8.97 11.27
CA VAL A 59 3.38 -9.30 12.65
C VAL A 59 4.32 -10.32 13.28
N ALA A 60 4.77 -11.31 12.52
CA ALA A 60 5.74 -12.31 12.99
C ALA A 60 7.11 -11.66 13.32
N GLU A 61 7.56 -10.73 12.49
CA GLU A 61 8.82 -9.99 12.71
C GLU A 61 8.70 -8.94 13.83
N TYR A 62 7.52 -8.30 13.95
CA TYR A 62 7.24 -7.26 14.93
C TYR A 62 5.99 -7.62 15.77
N PRO A 63 6.14 -8.47 16.80
CA PRO A 63 5.01 -8.99 17.59
C PRO A 63 4.20 -7.93 18.36
N THR A 64 4.71 -6.70 18.45
CA THR A 64 4.00 -5.56 19.06
C THR A 64 2.94 -4.94 18.15
N ILE A 65 2.85 -5.37 16.89
CA ILE A 65 1.81 -4.95 15.97
C ILE A 65 0.45 -5.45 16.47
N SER A 66 -0.48 -4.51 16.62
CA SER A 66 -1.86 -4.78 17.07
C SER A 66 -2.92 -4.11 16.20
N THR A 67 -2.51 -3.19 15.33
CA THR A 67 -3.42 -2.43 14.45
C THR A 67 -3.01 -2.56 12.99
N VAL A 68 -4.00 -2.71 12.11
CA VAL A 68 -3.86 -2.65 10.67
C VAL A 68 -4.74 -1.52 10.15
N VAL A 69 -4.14 -0.60 9.40
CA VAL A 69 -4.80 0.59 8.86
C VAL A 69 -4.95 0.38 7.36
N VAL A 70 -6.18 0.35 6.84
CA VAL A 70 -6.45 -0.01 5.45
C VAL A 70 -6.91 1.22 4.66
N ALA A 71 -6.24 1.46 3.55
CA ALA A 71 -6.65 2.39 2.50
C ALA A 71 -6.95 1.58 1.22
N SER A 72 -8.12 1.81 0.63
CA SER A 72 -8.49 1.14 -0.62
C SER A 72 -9.58 1.89 -1.36
N ASP A 73 -9.51 1.82 -2.68
CA ASP A 73 -10.55 2.28 -3.60
C ASP A 73 -11.69 1.27 -3.78
N ALA A 74 -11.65 0.11 -3.10
CA ALA A 74 -12.64 -0.95 -3.24
C ALA A 74 -13.14 -1.46 -1.88
N GLN A 75 -14.46 -1.42 -1.68
CA GLN A 75 -15.10 -1.76 -0.40
C GLN A 75 -14.94 -3.25 -0.04
N ASP A 76 -15.02 -4.12 -1.04
CA ASP A 76 -14.81 -5.56 -0.91
C ASP A 76 -13.41 -5.88 -0.38
N ALA A 77 -12.38 -5.19 -0.87
CA ALA A 77 -11.00 -5.37 -0.40
C ALA A 77 -10.83 -5.03 1.09
N VAL A 78 -11.50 -3.96 1.54
CA VAL A 78 -11.51 -3.58 2.97
C VAL A 78 -12.17 -4.69 3.80
N GLN A 79 -13.33 -5.18 3.37
CA GLN A 79 -14.06 -6.22 4.11
C GLN A 79 -13.36 -7.57 4.12
N ASP A 80 -12.68 -7.93 3.03
CA ASP A 80 -11.82 -9.12 2.98
C ASP A 80 -10.73 -9.04 4.06
N LEU A 81 -10.08 -7.88 4.21
CA LEU A 81 -9.02 -7.65 5.20
C LEU A 81 -9.56 -7.67 6.63
N VAL A 82 -10.70 -7.01 6.88
CA VAL A 82 -11.38 -7.03 8.19
C VAL A 82 -11.69 -8.48 8.58
N THR A 83 -12.36 -9.22 7.70
CA THR A 83 -12.77 -10.61 7.94
C THR A 83 -11.57 -11.52 8.20
N ALA A 84 -10.46 -11.33 7.49
CA ALA A 84 -9.27 -12.17 7.63
C ALA A 84 -8.40 -11.83 8.85
N LEU A 85 -8.30 -10.55 9.23
CA LEU A 85 -7.34 -10.09 10.24
C LEU A 85 -7.94 -9.95 11.64
N THR A 86 -9.23 -9.60 11.76
CA THR A 86 -9.88 -9.45 13.08
C THR A 86 -9.88 -10.74 13.91
N PRO A 87 -10.16 -11.94 13.36
CA PRO A 87 -10.08 -13.19 14.13
C PRO A 87 -8.68 -13.51 14.66
N ARG A 88 -7.65 -12.82 14.15
CA ARG A 88 -6.25 -12.97 14.57
C ARG A 88 -5.85 -11.99 15.68
N GLY A 89 -6.82 -11.28 16.25
CA GLY A 89 -6.59 -10.31 17.33
C GLY A 89 -6.07 -8.95 16.84
N LEU A 90 -6.09 -8.69 15.53
CA LEU A 90 -5.68 -7.40 14.96
C LEU A 90 -6.88 -6.45 14.85
N ARG A 91 -6.71 -5.23 15.35
CA ARG A 91 -7.67 -4.14 15.14
C ARG A 91 -7.51 -3.62 13.71
N VAL A 92 -8.58 -3.65 12.92
CA VAL A 92 -8.57 -3.10 11.55
C VAL A 92 -9.27 -1.74 11.54
N ALA A 93 -8.56 -0.70 11.12
CA ALA A 93 -9.05 0.67 11.01
C ALA A 93 -9.02 1.15 9.55
N PHE A 94 -10.01 1.90 9.12
CA PHE A 94 -10.10 2.46 7.76
C PHE A 94 -11.01 3.70 7.77
N LEU A 95 -10.90 4.56 6.76
CA LEU A 95 -11.87 5.63 6.56
C LEU A 95 -13.13 5.07 5.90
N GLU A 96 -14.28 5.39 6.47
CA GLU A 96 -15.55 5.16 5.78
C GLU A 96 -15.68 6.16 4.63
N ALA A 97 -15.77 5.65 3.42
CA ALA A 97 -15.90 6.46 2.21
C ALA A 97 -16.93 5.81 1.29
N ASN A 98 -17.68 6.63 0.55
CA ASN A 98 -18.56 6.11 -0.49
C ASN A 98 -17.72 5.63 -1.69
N ARG A 99 -17.32 4.36 -1.65
CA ARG A 99 -16.42 3.77 -2.66
C ARG A 99 -17.10 3.45 -4.00
N THR A 100 -18.43 3.58 -4.09
CA THR A 100 -19.14 3.38 -5.37
C THR A 100 -18.72 4.40 -6.43
N LYS A 101 -18.28 5.60 -6.03
CA LYS A 101 -17.77 6.64 -6.94
C LYS A 101 -16.49 6.21 -7.69
N TYR A 102 -15.80 5.16 -7.21
CA TYR A 102 -14.64 4.61 -7.90
C TYR A 102 -14.97 3.62 -9.02
N ALA A 103 -16.20 3.09 -9.08
CA ALA A 103 -16.64 2.22 -10.16
C ALA A 103 -17.06 3.00 -11.43
N ALA A 104 -17.31 4.31 -11.31
CA ALA A 104 -17.92 5.12 -12.37
C ALA A 104 -16.98 5.56 -13.51
N ALA A 105 -15.70 5.19 -13.47
CA ALA A 105 -14.71 5.50 -14.51
C ALA A 105 -13.62 4.42 -14.57
N ARG A 106 -13.16 4.10 -15.79
CA ARG A 106 -12.23 3.00 -16.06
C ARG A 106 -10.78 3.32 -15.69
N PHE A 107 -10.42 4.60 -15.57
CA PHE A 107 -9.13 5.05 -15.03
C PHE A 107 -9.28 6.36 -14.25
N ILE A 108 -8.41 6.59 -13.26
CA ILE A 108 -8.47 7.80 -12.42
C ILE A 108 -8.15 9.04 -13.26
N GLU A 109 -7.34 8.86 -14.29
CA GLU A 109 -6.97 9.86 -15.29
C GLU A 109 -8.14 10.27 -16.17
N GLU A 110 -9.11 9.39 -16.44
CA GLU A 110 -10.33 9.73 -17.20
C GLU A 110 -11.31 10.55 -16.36
N ARG A 111 -11.20 10.50 -15.03
CA ARG A 111 -12.06 11.27 -14.13
C ARG A 111 -11.82 12.77 -14.21
N ARG A 112 -10.69 13.22 -14.75
CA ARG A 112 -10.44 14.66 -15.03
C ARG A 112 -11.49 15.29 -15.94
N PHE A 113 -12.22 14.47 -16.71
CA PHE A 113 -13.31 14.91 -17.57
C PHE A 113 -14.67 15.00 -16.83
N ARG A 114 -14.70 14.70 -15.53
CA ARG A 114 -15.84 14.87 -14.61
C ARG A 114 -15.35 15.61 -13.34
N PRO A 115 -15.31 16.94 -13.34
CA PRO A 115 -14.56 17.74 -12.36
C PRO A 115 -14.96 17.50 -10.90
N GLU A 116 -16.27 17.38 -10.61
CA GLU A 116 -16.77 17.10 -9.25
C GLU A 116 -16.29 15.74 -8.74
N ALA A 117 -16.40 14.70 -9.57
CA ALA A 117 -15.92 13.36 -9.23
C ALA A 117 -14.39 13.29 -9.09
N ALA A 118 -13.63 14.12 -9.82
CA ALA A 118 -12.19 14.20 -9.70
C ALA A 118 -11.75 14.80 -8.34
N LEU A 119 -12.41 15.88 -7.90
CA LEU A 119 -12.10 16.53 -6.62
C LEU A 119 -12.40 15.58 -5.46
N ASP A 120 -13.59 14.98 -5.43
CA ASP A 120 -14.00 14.07 -4.35
C ASP A 120 -13.09 12.85 -4.22
N VAL A 121 -12.63 12.28 -5.33
CA VAL A 121 -11.70 11.14 -5.33
C VAL A 121 -10.31 11.57 -4.86
N THR A 122 -9.88 12.77 -5.26
CA THR A 122 -8.58 13.33 -4.83
C THR A 122 -8.56 13.58 -3.33
N LEU A 123 -9.65 14.12 -2.78
CA LEU A 123 -9.80 14.35 -1.34
C LEU A 123 -9.80 13.04 -0.55
N ASP A 124 -10.49 12.00 -1.02
CA ASP A 124 -10.45 10.68 -0.39
C ASP A 124 -9.04 10.08 -0.40
N ILE A 125 -8.31 10.16 -1.54
CA ILE A 125 -6.93 9.67 -1.62
C ILE A 125 -6.02 10.45 -0.65
N ALA A 126 -6.21 11.76 -0.54
CA ALA A 126 -5.46 12.58 0.40
C ALA A 126 -5.78 12.21 1.86
N ALA A 127 -7.05 11.89 2.17
CA ALA A 127 -7.47 11.44 3.49
C ALA A 127 -6.87 10.07 3.83
N ASP A 128 -6.90 9.12 2.90
CA ASP A 128 -6.26 7.81 3.03
C ASP A 128 -4.75 7.92 3.25
N LEU A 129 -4.06 8.76 2.46
CA LEU A 129 -2.63 9.03 2.63
C LEU A 129 -2.33 9.64 4.01
N ARG A 130 -3.15 10.59 4.47
CA ARG A 130 -3.00 11.20 5.80
C ARG A 130 -3.22 10.17 6.90
N LEU A 131 -4.22 9.31 6.77
CA LEU A 131 -4.50 8.24 7.72
C LEU A 131 -3.29 7.29 7.81
N LEU A 132 -2.81 6.78 6.67
CA LEU A 132 -1.65 5.88 6.62
C LEU A 132 -0.41 6.55 7.20
N ALA A 133 -0.10 7.78 6.82
CA ALA A 133 1.10 8.48 7.28
C ALA A 133 1.11 8.75 8.79
N ARG A 134 -0.06 8.93 9.41
CA ARG A 134 -0.18 9.22 10.86
C ARG A 134 -0.24 7.97 11.72
N GLU A 135 -0.91 6.93 11.23
CA GLU A 135 -1.27 5.78 12.05
C GLU A 135 -0.39 4.55 11.80
N ALA A 136 0.38 4.50 10.71
CA ALA A 136 1.18 3.33 10.35
C ALA A 136 2.66 3.45 10.73
N ASP A 137 3.23 2.37 11.27
CA ASP A 137 4.66 2.25 11.54
C ASP A 137 5.40 1.40 10.50
N ALA A 138 4.68 0.49 9.85
CA ALA A 138 5.13 -0.37 8.76
C ALA A 138 4.14 -0.31 7.59
N PHE A 139 4.51 -0.83 6.42
CA PHE A 139 3.70 -0.66 5.21
C PHE A 139 3.58 -1.92 4.34
N VAL A 140 2.38 -2.17 3.81
CA VAL A 140 2.12 -3.18 2.78
C VAL A 140 1.42 -2.51 1.60
N GLY A 141 1.91 -2.76 0.39
CA GLY A 141 1.29 -2.22 -0.81
C GLY A 141 1.86 -2.80 -2.10
N THR A 142 1.76 -2.02 -3.17
CA THR A 142 2.30 -2.38 -4.50
C THR A 142 3.13 -1.23 -5.03
N ALA A 143 4.34 -1.48 -5.50
CA ALA A 143 5.26 -0.46 -6.00
C ALA A 143 4.75 0.25 -7.26
N VAL A 144 3.95 -0.43 -8.08
CA VAL A 144 3.30 0.18 -9.27
C VAL A 144 2.26 1.25 -8.92
N SER A 145 1.71 1.23 -7.70
CA SER A 145 0.77 2.24 -7.23
C SER A 145 1.54 3.48 -6.77
N TRP A 146 1.27 4.63 -7.40
CA TRP A 146 1.82 5.91 -6.95
C TRP A 146 1.36 6.25 -5.52
N VAL A 147 0.11 5.93 -5.17
CA VAL A 147 -0.43 6.12 -3.81
C VAL A 147 0.35 5.28 -2.81
N SER A 148 0.68 4.03 -3.12
CA SER A 148 1.49 3.19 -2.23
C SER A 148 2.90 3.75 -2.05
N ARG A 149 3.53 4.24 -3.13
CA ARG A 149 4.86 4.86 -3.04
C ARG A 149 4.84 6.13 -2.20
N LEU A 150 3.85 7.00 -2.40
CA LEU A 150 3.68 8.20 -1.59
C LEU A 150 3.39 7.88 -0.13
N ALA A 151 2.55 6.88 0.15
CA ALA A 151 2.28 6.43 1.52
C ALA A 151 3.57 5.95 2.21
N LEU A 152 4.36 5.11 1.52
CA LEU A 152 5.62 4.59 2.05
C LEU A 152 6.61 5.73 2.37
N LEU A 153 6.73 6.72 1.48
CA LEU A 153 7.55 7.92 1.69
C LEU A 153 7.01 8.79 2.83
N ALA A 154 5.70 8.98 2.92
CA ALA A 154 5.08 9.80 3.95
C ALA A 154 5.24 9.20 5.35
N ILE A 155 5.07 7.88 5.48
CA ILE A 155 5.34 7.14 6.72
C ILE A 155 6.83 7.28 7.10
N GLY A 156 7.73 7.06 6.13
CA GLY A 156 9.18 7.17 6.36
C GLY A 156 9.66 8.58 6.68
N GLY A 157 9.05 9.61 6.08
CA GLY A 157 9.43 11.00 6.29
C GLY A 157 8.86 11.60 7.59
N GLY A 158 7.56 11.41 7.84
CA GLY A 158 6.89 11.98 9.02
C GLY A 158 7.29 11.27 10.31
N ALA A 159 7.27 9.94 10.32
CA ALA A 159 7.46 9.19 11.55
C ALA A 159 8.95 8.92 11.86
N ALA A 160 9.90 9.06 10.92
CA ALA A 160 11.33 8.92 11.26
C ALA A 160 11.87 10.14 12.01
N SER A 161 11.47 11.35 11.60
CA SER A 161 11.91 12.59 12.24
C SER A 161 11.41 12.72 13.68
N GLU A 162 10.17 12.28 13.96
CA GLU A 162 9.61 12.27 15.31
C GLU A 162 10.19 11.15 16.21
N ARG A 163 10.80 10.11 15.61
CA ARG A 163 11.36 8.94 16.33
C ARG A 163 12.87 9.03 16.58
N GLY A 164 13.49 10.18 16.34
CA GLY A 164 14.94 10.39 16.53
C GLY A 164 15.82 9.48 15.67
N LYS A 165 15.25 8.89 14.60
CA LYS A 165 15.99 8.07 13.64
C LYS A 165 16.26 8.89 12.39
N LEU A 166 17.36 8.59 11.70
CA LEU A 166 17.61 9.15 10.37
C LEU A 166 16.40 8.86 9.46
N PRO A 167 15.97 9.80 8.62
CA PRO A 167 14.89 9.58 7.68
C PRO A 167 15.19 8.35 6.83
N GLY A 168 14.30 7.37 6.90
CA GLY A 168 14.45 6.07 6.28
C GLY A 168 13.09 5.48 6.00
N LEU A 169 13.03 4.52 5.07
CA LEU A 169 11.80 3.80 4.80
C LEU A 169 11.40 2.99 6.06
N PRO A 170 10.10 2.94 6.41
CA PRO A 170 9.63 2.06 7.48
C PRO A 170 9.86 0.59 7.08
N PRO A 171 9.69 -0.40 7.97
CA PRO A 171 9.54 -1.78 7.53
C PRO A 171 8.41 -1.89 6.49
N TYR A 172 8.63 -2.59 5.38
CA TYR A 172 7.63 -2.69 4.32
C TYR A 172 7.65 -4.00 3.54
N VAL A 173 6.51 -4.31 2.91
CA VAL A 173 6.36 -5.39 1.93
C VAL A 173 5.65 -4.83 0.68
N LEU A 174 6.23 -5.05 -0.50
CA LEU A 174 5.62 -4.72 -1.79
C LEU A 174 5.33 -6.02 -2.54
N LEU A 175 4.07 -6.21 -2.97
CA LEU A 175 3.61 -7.48 -3.53
C LEU A 175 4.08 -7.76 -4.97
N ASP A 176 4.58 -6.74 -5.67
CA ASP A 176 4.80 -6.78 -7.13
C ASP A 176 6.27 -6.68 -7.53
N ARG A 177 7.00 -5.68 -7.03
CA ARG A 177 8.40 -5.42 -7.38
C ARG A 177 9.10 -4.64 -6.26
N PRO A 178 10.43 -4.72 -6.16
CA PRO A 178 11.17 -3.98 -5.13
C PRO A 178 11.06 -2.47 -5.35
N TYR A 179 11.09 -1.70 -4.26
CA TYR A 179 10.95 -0.23 -4.31
C TYR A 179 11.98 0.46 -5.22
N ARG A 180 13.22 -0.02 -5.23
CA ARG A 180 14.31 0.52 -6.09
C ARG A 180 13.99 0.47 -7.58
N ALA A 181 13.15 -0.48 -8.02
CA ALA A 181 12.76 -0.64 -9.42
C ALA A 181 11.91 0.54 -9.95
N VAL A 182 11.36 1.37 -9.06
CA VAL A 182 10.37 2.40 -9.38
C VAL A 182 10.74 3.81 -8.88
N THR A 183 11.90 3.98 -8.25
CA THR A 183 12.41 5.27 -7.75
C THR A 183 13.55 5.86 -8.56
N TRP A 184 14.21 5.05 -9.38
CA TRP A 184 15.24 5.47 -10.31
C TRP A 184 14.78 5.05 -11.69
N GLU A 185 14.86 5.96 -12.66
CA GLU A 185 14.59 5.72 -14.07
C GLU A 185 14.81 4.26 -14.46
N THR A 186 13.72 3.49 -14.58
CA THR A 186 13.77 2.31 -15.45
C THR A 186 13.13 2.76 -16.73
N GLU A 187 14.03 3.12 -17.64
CA GLU A 187 13.81 3.23 -19.06
C GLU A 187 12.72 2.24 -19.52
N ARG A 188 11.83 2.75 -20.36
CA ARG A 188 10.90 1.98 -21.18
C ARG A 188 11.68 0.89 -21.93
N GLY A 189 11.93 -0.29 -21.34
CA GLY A 189 12.64 -1.35 -22.06
C GLY A 189 13.15 -2.58 -21.32
N GLY A 190 13.22 -2.62 -19.98
CA GLY A 190 14.05 -3.66 -19.33
C GLY A 190 13.50 -4.27 -18.05
N TRP A 191 12.37 -4.96 -18.09
CA TRP A 191 12.00 -5.89 -17.01
C TRP A 191 11.57 -7.24 -17.60
N HIS A 192 12.57 -8.03 -18.00
CA HIS A 192 12.42 -9.49 -18.03
C HIS A 192 13.01 -10.03 -16.73
N CYS A 193 12.17 -10.58 -15.85
CA CYS A 193 12.65 -11.47 -14.81
C CYS A 193 13.40 -12.62 -15.49
N ARG A 194 14.73 -12.64 -15.41
CA ARG A 194 15.50 -13.82 -15.80
C ARG A 194 15.22 -14.90 -14.75
N ALA A 195 14.69 -16.04 -15.18
CA ALA A 195 14.75 -17.26 -14.39
C ALA A 195 16.24 -17.67 -14.25
N PRO A 196 16.67 -18.21 -13.11
CA PRO A 196 18.03 -18.71 -12.96
C PRO A 196 18.24 -19.91 -13.89
N GLY A 197 19.26 -19.86 -14.77
CA GLY A 197 19.76 -21.04 -15.49
C GLY A 197 19.90 -21.00 -17.02
N VAL A 198 19.88 -19.84 -17.69
CA VAL A 198 20.10 -19.78 -19.16
C VAL A 198 21.47 -19.20 -19.49
N PRO A 199 22.44 -19.98 -20.01
CA PRO A 199 23.70 -19.47 -20.54
C PRO A 199 23.55 -18.88 -21.96
N HIS A 200 24.52 -18.04 -22.31
CA HIS A 200 24.58 -17.16 -23.48
C HIS A 200 24.31 -17.80 -24.83
#